data_AF-A0A349QUW5-F1
#
_entry.id   AF-A0A349QUW5-F1
#
_cell.length_a   1.000
_cell.length_b   1.000
_cell.length_c   1.000
_cell.angle_alpha   90.00
_cell.angle_beta   90.00
_cell.angle_gamma   90.00
#
_symmetry.space_group_name_H-M   'P 1'
#
loop_
_entity.id
_entity.type
_entity.pdbx_description
1 polymer ?
#
loop_
_entity_poly.entity_id
_entity_poly.type
_entity_poly.pdbx_seq_one_letter_code
_entity_poly.pdbx_strand_id
1 'polypeptide(L)' 'MLDKSQAIKERWEEVEAELSNPDTMQDMKRFAKLNKEYKDLGKIVDQYHIYKNMVSNIDTNKDIIMNEKDQELREMAKE' A
#
# COMPACT_ATOMS: atom_id res chain seq x y z
N MET A 1 -10.25 3.18 8.48
CA MET A 1 -10.23 2.57 7.12
C MET A 1 -8.80 2.26 6.72
N LEU A 2 -7.88 3.22 6.80
CA LEU A 2 -6.42 2.99 6.66
C LEU A 2 -5.89 1.90 7.59
N ASP A 3 -6.32 1.89 8.86
CA ASP A 3 -5.80 0.92 9.84
C ASP A 3 -6.14 -0.54 9.50
N LYS A 4 -7.31 -0.77 8.90
CA LYS A 4 -7.70 -2.12 8.45
C LYS A 4 -6.92 -2.54 7.21
N SER A 5 -6.66 -1.62 6.30
CA SER A 5 -5.82 -1.86 5.11
C SER A 5 -4.35 -2.02 5.47
N GLN A 6 -3.89 -1.37 6.55
CA GLN A 6 -2.55 -1.51 7.11
C GLN A 6 -2.34 -2.92 7.67
N ALA A 7 -3.28 -3.45 8.46
CA ALA A 7 -3.20 -4.83 8.95
C ALA A 7 -3.20 -5.86 7.79
N ILE A 8 -3.92 -5.59 6.70
CA ILE A 8 -3.90 -6.43 5.50
C ILE A 8 -2.54 -6.38 4.80
N LYS A 9 -1.93 -5.19 4.72
CA LYS A 9 -0.57 -5.03 4.19
C LYS A 9 0.45 -5.79 5.04
N GLU A 10 0.39 -5.67 6.35
CA GLU A 10 1.29 -6.38 7.28
C GLU A 10 1.18 -7.89 7.08
N ARG A 11 -0.04 -8.41 6.98
CA ARG A 11 -0.25 -9.84 6.68
C ARG A 11 0.30 -10.24 5.31
N TRP A 12 0.15 -9.40 4.30
CA TRP A 12 0.69 -9.66 2.97
C TRP A 12 2.22 -9.74 2.98
N GLU A 13 2.90 -8.84 3.71
CA GLU A 13 4.36 -8.86 3.90
C GLU A 13 4.81 -10.10 4.70
N GLU A 14 4.05 -10.52 5.71
CA GLU A 14 4.31 -11.78 6.42
C GLU A 14 4.22 -13.00 5.49
N VAL A 15 3.18 -13.06 4.65
CA VAL A 15 3.01 -14.17 3.69
C VAL A 15 4.13 -14.17 2.65
N GLU A 16 4.59 -13.00 2.20
CA GLU A 16 5.75 -12.87 1.32
C GLU A 16 7.01 -13.46 1.98
N ALA A 17 7.26 -13.10 3.24
CA ALA A 17 8.39 -13.62 4.01
C ALA A 17 8.29 -15.14 4.20
N GLU A 18 7.10 -15.66 4.53
CA GLU A 18 6.88 -17.11 4.64
C GLU A 18 7.10 -17.85 3.31
N LEU A 19 6.71 -17.26 2.18
CA LEU A 19 6.91 -17.83 0.84
C LEU A 19 8.39 -17.84 0.43
N SER A 20 9.19 -16.89 0.94
CA SER A 20 10.64 -16.84 0.72
C SER A 20 11.42 -17.87 1.55
N ASN A 21 10.81 -18.48 2.56
CA ASN A 21 11.45 -19.49 3.40
C ASN A 21 11.55 -20.85 2.66
N PRO A 22 12.77 -21.42 2.51
CA PRO A 22 12.98 -22.73 1.89
C PRO A 22 12.15 -23.87 2.49
N ASP A 23 11.85 -23.83 3.79
CA ASP A 23 11.03 -24.86 4.46
C ASP A 23 9.60 -24.88 3.94
N THR A 24 9.04 -23.70 3.61
CA THR A 24 7.73 -23.58 2.98
C THR A 24 7.74 -24.16 1.57
N MET A 25 8.86 -24.06 0.86
CA MET A 25 9.02 -24.63 -0.48
C MET A 25 9.12 -26.16 -0.46
N GLN A 26 9.37 -26.78 0.69
CA GLN A 26 9.37 -28.24 0.83
C GLN A 26 7.95 -28.81 1.04
N ASP A 27 7.01 -27.99 1.54
CA ASP A 27 5.59 -28.37 1.68
C ASP A 27 4.74 -27.72 0.58
N MET A 28 4.52 -28.46 -0.51
CA MET A 28 3.74 -28.02 -1.66
C MET A 28 2.29 -27.61 -1.32
N LYS A 29 1.67 -28.22 -0.30
CA LYS A 29 0.30 -27.86 0.11
C LYS A 29 0.29 -26.51 0.82
N ARG A 30 1.24 -26.31 1.74
CA ARG A 30 1.41 -25.03 2.43
C ARG A 30 1.77 -23.91 1.44
N PHE A 31 2.71 -24.17 0.54
CA PHE A 31 3.12 -23.22 -0.50
C PHE A 31 1.96 -22.79 -1.40
N ALA A 32 1.11 -23.72 -1.84
CA ALA A 32 -0.06 -23.41 -2.67
C ALA A 32 -1.09 -22.53 -1.93
N LYS A 33 -1.31 -22.81 -0.63
CA LYS A 33 -2.21 -22.02 0.22
C LYS A 33 -1.70 -20.59 0.41
N LEU A 34 -0.42 -20.44 0.77
CA LEU A 34 0.21 -19.14 0.96
C LEU A 34 0.27 -18.32 -0.33
N ASN A 35 0.54 -18.96 -1.48
CA ASN A 35 0.48 -18.26 -2.77
C ASN A 35 -0.91 -17.72 -3.10
N LYS A 36 -1.96 -18.48 -2.79
CA LYS A 36 -3.33 -18.01 -3.00
C LYS A 36 -3.65 -16.82 -2.09
N GLU A 37 -3.30 -16.93 -0.81
CA GLU A 37 -3.46 -15.86 0.18
C GLU A 37 -2.70 -14.59 -0.26
N TYR A 38 -1.43 -14.72 -0.66
CA TYR A 38 -0.61 -13.62 -1.17
C TYR A 38 -1.26 -12.90 -2.36
N LYS A 39 -1.78 -13.64 -3.34
CA LYS A 39 -2.48 -13.07 -4.50
C LYS A 39 -3.77 -12.37 -4.13
N ASP A 40 -4.53 -12.92 -3.20
CA ASP A 40 -5.82 -12.36 -2.77
C ASP A 40 -5.62 -11.09 -1.94
N LEU A 41 -4.66 -11.10 -1.00
CA LEU A 41 -4.29 -9.93 -0.21
C LEU A 41 -3.64 -8.84 -1.08
N GLY A 42 -2.82 -9.20 -2.06
CA GLY A 42 -2.14 -8.25 -2.96
C GLY A 42 -3.11 -7.29 -3.66
N LYS A 43 -4.27 -7.78 -4.10
CA LYS A 43 -5.32 -6.93 -4.71
C LYS A 43 -5.79 -5.81 -3.78
N ILE A 44 -5.83 -6.07 -2.48
CA ILE A 44 -6.25 -5.09 -1.47
C ILE A 44 -5.09 -4.13 -1.16
N VAL A 45 -3.86 -4.65 -1.09
CA VAL A 45 -2.64 -3.86 -0.87
C VAL A 45 -2.42 -2.86 -2.01
N ASP A 46 -2.68 -3.25 -3.27
CA ASP A 46 -2.61 -2.35 -4.42
C ASP A 46 -3.55 -1.15 -4.25
N GLN A 47 -4.80 -1.41 -3.85
CA GLN A 47 -5.78 -0.35 -3.59
C GLN A 47 -5.41 0.51 -2.39
N TYR A 48 -4.82 -0.09 -1.35
CA TYR A 48 -4.27 0.64 -0.21
C TYR A 48 -3.17 1.62 -0.64
N HIS A 49 -2.24 1.20 -1.51
CA HIS A 49 -1.18 2.08 -2.00
C HIS A 49 -1.73 3.26 -2.81
N ILE A 50 -2.70 3.01 -3.69
CA ILE A 50 -3.38 4.08 -4.44
C ILE A 50 -4.04 5.07 -3.49
N TYR A 51 -4.81 4.58 -2.52
CA TYR A 51 -5.49 5.41 -1.54
C TYR A 51 -4.50 6.22 -0.70
N LYS A 52 -3.43 5.59 -0.20
CA LYS A 52 -2.40 6.26 0.60
C LYS A 52 -1.69 7.36 -0.18
N ASN A 53 -1.33 7.10 -1.44
CA ASN A 53 -0.69 8.09 -2.30
C ASN A 53 -1.64 9.26 -2.58
N MET A 54 -2.91 8.99 -2.85
CA MET A 54 -3.92 10.03 -3.07
C MET A 54 -4.08 10.93 -1.84
N VAL A 55 -4.18 10.35 -0.64
CA VAL A 55 -4.25 11.12 0.61
C VAL A 55 -2.98 11.94 0.83
N SER A 56 -1.80 11.34 0.63
CA SER A 56 -0.53 12.06 0.76
C SER A 56 -0.43 13.23 -0.22
N ASN A 57 -0.87 13.06 -1.46
CA ASN A 57 -0.87 14.13 -2.46
C ASN A 57 -1.83 15.25 -2.07
N ILE A 58 -3.02 14.92 -1.58
CA ILE A 58 -3.97 15.93 -1.07
C ILE A 58 -3.37 16.72 0.07
N ASP A 59 -2.69 16.06 1.01
CA ASP A 59 -2.08 16.73 2.15
C ASP A 59 -0.91 17.62 1.72
N THR A 60 -0.06 17.14 0.81
CA THR A 60 1.01 17.95 0.19
C THR A 60 0.45 19.16 -0.55
N ASN A 61 -0.59 18.98 -1.37
CA ASN A 61 -1.20 20.09 -2.12
C ASN A 61 -1.82 21.13 -1.19
N LYS A 62 -2.47 20.70 -0.11
CA LYS A 62 -2.99 21.61 0.93
C LYS A 62 -1.87 22.40 1.59
N ASP A 63 -0.74 21.76 1.90
CA ASP A 63 0.42 22.42 2.48
C ASP A 63 0.97 23.50 1.53
N ILE A 64 1.13 23.18 0.24
CA ILE A 64 1.54 24.14 -0.79
C ILE A 64 0.55 25.32 -0.85
N ILE A 65 -0.75 25.07 -0.90
CA ILE A 65 -1.77 26.14 -0.94
C ILE A 65 -1.67 27.06 0.28
N MET A 66 -1.37 26.52 1.46
CA MET A 66 -1.32 27.26 2.72
C MET A 66 -0.01 28.02 2.93
N ASN A 67 1.12 27.43 2.56
CA ASN A 67 2.45 27.89 2.98
C ASN A 67 3.29 28.48 1.84
N GLU A 68 2.97 28.19 0.58
CA GLU A 68 3.72 28.71 -0.57
C GLU A 68 3.32 30.16 -0.90
N LYS A 69 4.30 30.98 -1.27
CA LYS A 69 4.09 32.40 -1.60
C LYS A 69 3.96 32.64 -3.09
N ASP A 70 4.50 31.75 -3.90
CA ASP A 70 4.35 31.78 -5.34
C ASP A 70 2.90 31.47 -5.75
N GLN A 71 2.30 32.38 -6.52
CA GLN A 71 0.90 32.26 -6.90
C GLN A 71 0.67 31.20 -8.00
N GLU A 72 1.62 30.99 -8.90
CA GLU A 72 1.55 29.98 -9.95
C GLU A 72 1.61 28.57 -9.34
N LEU A 73 2.51 28.36 -8.37
CA LEU A 73 2.62 27.08 -7.63
C LEU A 73 1.36 26.76 -6.81
N ARG A 74 0.71 27.76 -6.21
CA ARG A 74 -0.57 27.56 -5.51
C ARG A 74 -1.75 27.27 -6.44
N GLU A 75 -1.74 27.79 -7.66
CA GLU A 75 -2.78 27.51 -8.65
C GLU A 75 -2.63 26.09 -9.20
N MET A 76 -1.39 25.66 -9.51
CA MET A 76 -1.11 24.28 -9.89
C MET A 76 -1.51 23.26 -8.81
N ALA A 77 -1.32 23.56 -7.53
CA ALA A 77 -1.68 22.65 -6.44
C ALA A 77 -3.21 22.49 -6.22
N LYS A 78 -4.04 23.34 -6.84
CA LYS A 78 -5.51 23.29 -6.76
C LYS A 78 -6.16 22.44 -7.85
N GLU A 79 -5.45 22.14 -8.93
CA GLU A 79 -5.88 21.22 -10.00
C GLU A 79 -5.67 19.75 -9.61
#